data_AF-A0A9P5C1T1-F1
#
_entry.id   AF-A0A9P5C1T1-F1
#
_cell.length_a   1.000
_cell.length_b   1.000
_cell.length_c   1.000
_cell.angle_alpha   90.00
_cell.angle_beta   90.00
_cell.angle_gamma   90.00
#
_symmetry.space_group_name_H-M   'P 1'
#
loop_
_entity.id
_entity.type
_entity.pdbx_description
1 polymer ?
#
loop_
_entity_poly.entity_id
_entity_poly.type
_entity_poly.pdbx_seq_one_letter_code
_entity_poly.pdbx_strand_id
1 'polypeptide(L)'
;MASYSFKNPATYHLLSYGTLLGSTLFQSFIAGVVAFKVLPRPQFSTLQKHTFPIYFTLQTVTPLAMLLTYPSGASRLIPYLSSTPVLQSPTDRLNVWLIGTMLVTAVANLVYVGPKTTEIMKIRKHQETRDGKAAYDKGPHSEEMQKLNRLGAMYDRDT
;
A
#
# COMPACT_ATOMS: atom_id res chain seq x y z
N MET A 1 22.00 -18.90 -26.55
CA MET A 1 21.72 -17.47 -26.70
C MET A 1 20.82 -16.96 -25.57
N ALA A 2 21.33 -16.84 -24.33
CA ALA A 2 20.53 -16.43 -23.16
C ALA A 2 20.95 -15.07 -22.55
N SER A 3 21.95 -14.40 -23.13
CA SER A 3 22.69 -13.34 -22.42
C SER A 3 22.17 -11.90 -22.62
N TYR A 4 21.04 -11.70 -23.30
CA TYR A 4 20.46 -10.35 -23.54
C TYR A 4 19.23 -10.02 -22.68
N SER A 5 18.64 -11.00 -21.99
CA SER A 5 17.37 -10.80 -21.29
C SER A 5 17.48 -9.85 -20.08
N PHE A 6 18.61 -9.83 -19.38
CA PHE A 6 18.80 -8.98 -18.20
C PHE A 6 19.29 -7.56 -18.51
N LYS A 7 19.55 -7.22 -19.79
CA LYS A 7 19.90 -5.86 -20.20
C LYS A 7 18.70 -5.07 -20.75
N ASN A 8 17.56 -5.74 -20.95
CA ASN A 8 16.38 -5.12 -21.52
C ASN A 8 15.52 -4.44 -20.43
N PRO A 9 15.30 -3.11 -20.49
CA PRO A 9 14.40 -2.40 -19.57
C PRO A 9 13.00 -3.03 -19.51
N ALA A 10 12.50 -3.55 -20.63
CA ALA A 10 11.18 -4.19 -20.69
C ALA A 10 11.06 -5.41 -19.76
N THR A 11 12.15 -6.15 -19.56
CA THR A 11 12.17 -7.30 -18.63
C THR A 11 11.98 -6.82 -17.19
N TYR A 12 12.65 -5.75 -16.78
CA TYR A 12 12.47 -5.15 -15.46
C TYR A 12 11.09 -4.52 -15.28
N HIS A 13 10.50 -3.96 -16.35
CA HIS A 13 9.13 -3.44 -16.32
C HIS A 13 8.13 -4.57 -16.02
N LEU A 14 8.27 -5.70 -16.72
CA LEU A 14 7.39 -6.86 -16.53
C LEU A 14 7.57 -7.50 -15.14
N LEU A 15 8.82 -7.64 -14.67
CA LEU A 15 9.10 -8.16 -13.33
C LEU A 15 8.53 -7.24 -12.24
N SER A 16 8.66 -5.93 -12.42
CA SER A 16 8.07 -4.95 -11.52
C SER A 16 6.54 -5.08 -11.52
N TYR A 17 5.92 -5.05 -12.69
CA TYR A 17 4.46 -5.22 -12.82
C TYR A 17 3.96 -6.51 -12.17
N GLY A 18 4.60 -7.64 -12.45
CA GLY A 18 4.25 -8.94 -11.87
C GLY A 18 4.43 -8.98 -10.36
N THR A 19 5.50 -8.37 -9.84
CA THR A 19 5.73 -8.27 -8.38
C THR A 19 4.64 -7.45 -7.72
N LEU A 20 4.29 -6.27 -8.27
CA LEU A 20 3.26 -5.39 -7.73
C LEU A 20 1.89 -6.08 -7.69
N LEU A 21 1.51 -6.71 -8.80
CA LEU A 21 0.24 -7.41 -8.92
C LEU A 21 0.19 -8.62 -7.98
N GLY A 22 1.24 -9.46 -7.99
CA GLY A 22 1.33 -10.66 -7.16
C GLY A 22 1.32 -10.34 -5.67
N SER A 23 2.12 -9.36 -5.22
CA SER A 23 2.15 -8.93 -3.83
C SER A 23 0.81 -8.37 -3.38
N THR A 24 0.14 -7.59 -4.25
CA THR A 24 -1.14 -6.96 -3.92
C THR A 24 -2.25 -8.00 -3.78
N LEU A 25 -2.32 -8.94 -4.72
CA LEU A 25 -3.30 -10.02 -4.67
C LEU A 25 -3.08 -10.92 -3.44
N PHE A 26 -1.85 -11.36 -3.24
CA PHE A 26 -1.53 -12.26 -2.14
C PHE A 26 -1.75 -11.58 -0.78
N GLN A 27 -1.23 -10.37 -0.58
CA GLN A 27 -1.33 -9.68 0.70
C GLN A 27 -2.78 -9.30 1.04
N SER A 28 -3.54 -8.78 0.07
CA SER A 28 -4.87 -8.23 0.34
C SER A 28 -5.94 -9.31 0.46
N PHE A 29 -5.88 -10.36 -0.37
CA PHE A 29 -6.96 -11.35 -0.46
C PHE A 29 -6.63 -12.70 0.17
N ILE A 30 -5.35 -13.04 0.30
CA ILE A 30 -4.94 -14.34 0.84
C ILE A 30 -4.36 -14.17 2.24
N ALA A 31 -3.14 -13.61 2.35
CA ALA A 31 -2.43 -13.51 3.62
C ALA A 31 -3.18 -12.65 4.65
N GLY A 32 -3.69 -11.48 4.23
CA GLY A 32 -4.45 -10.59 5.11
C GLY A 32 -5.75 -11.22 5.62
N VAL A 33 -6.50 -11.90 4.73
CA VAL A 33 -7.76 -12.56 5.09
C VAL A 33 -7.52 -13.76 6.03
N VAL A 34 -6.50 -14.58 5.75
CA VAL A 34 -6.12 -15.70 6.61
C VAL A 34 -5.68 -15.19 7.98
N ALA A 35 -4.78 -14.21 8.02
CA ALA A 35 -4.31 -13.62 9.27
C ALA A 35 -5.47 -13.02 10.09
N PHE A 36 -6.43 -12.37 9.42
CA PHE A 36 -7.61 -11.82 10.08
C PHE A 36 -8.53 -12.90 10.68
N LYS A 37 -8.63 -14.07 10.04
CA LYS A 37 -9.47 -15.16 10.54
C LYS A 37 -8.81 -15.97 11.66
N VAL A 38 -7.48 -16.08 11.63
CA VAL A 38 -6.74 -17.01 12.51
C VAL A 38 -6.13 -16.32 13.73
N LEU A 39 -5.67 -15.07 13.59
CA LEU A 39 -4.95 -14.40 14.67
C LEU A 39 -5.91 -13.64 15.60
N PRO A 40 -5.69 -13.70 16.93
CA PRO A 40 -6.30 -12.78 17.87
C PRO A 40 -6.05 -11.32 17.48
N ARG A 41 -7.02 -10.44 17.72
CA ARG A 41 -6.96 -9.01 17.31
C ARG A 41 -5.63 -8.32 17.67
N PRO A 42 -5.05 -8.48 18.88
CA PRO A 42 -3.77 -7.84 19.22
C PRO A 42 -2.58 -8.37 18.41
N GLN A 43 -2.59 -9.67 18.08
CA GLN A 43 -1.54 -10.29 17.27
C GLN A 43 -1.67 -9.89 15.80
N PHE A 44 -2.89 -9.87 15.25
CA PHE A 44 -3.15 -9.37 13.90
C PHE A 44 -2.77 -7.90 13.76
N SER A 45 -3.12 -7.08 14.75
CA SER A 45 -2.74 -5.67 14.86
C SER A 45 -1.21 -5.48 14.84
N THR A 46 -0.50 -6.34 15.56
CA THR A 46 0.97 -6.33 15.60
C THR A 46 1.57 -6.74 14.25
N LEU A 47 1.06 -7.80 13.63
CA LEU A 47 1.49 -8.23 12.30
C LEU A 47 1.34 -7.11 11.27
N GLN A 48 0.16 -6.49 11.19
CA GLN A 48 -0.10 -5.40 10.24
C GLN A 48 0.83 -4.20 10.43
N LYS A 49 1.15 -3.82 11.68
CA LYS A 49 2.08 -2.71 11.96
C LYS A 49 3.47 -2.92 11.34
N HIS A 50 3.90 -4.17 11.22
CA HIS A 50 5.19 -4.52 10.60
C HIS A 50 5.06 -4.81 9.11
N THR A 51 3.94 -5.38 8.66
CA THR A 51 3.73 -5.71 7.25
C THR A 51 3.41 -4.49 6.39
N PHE A 52 2.58 -3.56 6.88
CA PHE A 52 2.11 -2.41 6.08
C PHE A 52 3.21 -1.47 5.61
N PRO A 53 4.22 -1.08 6.43
CA PRO A 53 5.31 -0.25 5.94
C PRO A 53 6.06 -0.91 4.78
N ILE A 54 6.41 -2.20 4.93
CA ILE A 54 7.12 -2.97 3.90
C ILE A 54 6.27 -3.06 2.63
N TYR A 55 4.98 -3.38 2.77
CA TYR A 55 4.05 -3.51 1.68
C TYR A 55 3.84 -2.20 0.92
N PHE A 56 3.61 -1.08 1.61
CA PHE A 56 3.44 0.23 0.98
C PHE A 56 4.74 0.75 0.35
N THR A 57 5.90 0.44 0.95
CA THR A 57 7.20 0.73 0.31
C THR A 57 7.35 -0.05 -0.99
N LEU A 58 7.05 -1.35 -1.00
CA LEU A 58 7.06 -2.16 -2.21
C LEU A 58 6.10 -1.57 -3.26
N GLN A 59 4.86 -1.25 -2.87
CA GLN A 59 3.88 -0.61 -3.75
C GLN A 59 4.30 0.77 -4.27
N THR A 60 5.27 1.43 -3.65
CA THR A 60 5.80 2.73 -4.11
C THR A 60 7.00 2.53 -5.04
N VAL A 61 7.93 1.65 -4.66
CA VAL A 61 9.16 1.38 -5.41
C VAL A 61 8.85 0.70 -6.75
N THR A 62 7.89 -0.22 -6.78
CA THR A 62 7.62 -1.01 -7.98
C THR A 62 6.99 -0.20 -9.12
N PRO A 63 6.02 0.71 -8.91
CA PRO A 63 5.60 1.67 -9.92
C PRO A 63 6.68 2.64 -10.38
N LEU A 64 7.57 3.08 -9.47
CA LEU A 64 8.74 3.88 -9.86
C LEU A 64 9.67 3.10 -10.79
N ALA A 65 9.94 1.82 -10.46
CA ALA A 65 10.72 0.95 -11.32
C ALA A 65 10.05 0.78 -12.70
N MET A 66 8.74 0.53 -12.74
CA MET A 66 7.98 0.47 -14.00
C MET A 66 8.10 1.74 -14.84
N LEU A 67 8.03 2.92 -14.22
CA LEU A 67 8.20 4.22 -14.89
C LEU A 67 9.59 4.33 -15.53
N LEU A 68 10.64 3.99 -14.78
CA LEU A 68 12.03 4.10 -15.23
C LEU A 68 12.38 3.07 -16.31
N THR A 69 11.80 1.88 -16.24
CA THR A 69 12.12 0.77 -17.14
C THR A 69 11.12 0.62 -18.29
N TYR A 70 10.29 1.64 -18.55
CA TYR A 70 9.27 1.58 -19.60
C TYR A 70 9.90 1.26 -20.97
N PRO A 71 9.39 0.26 -21.72
CA PRO A 71 10.03 -0.25 -22.94
C PRO A 71 10.29 0.81 -24.01
N SER A 72 9.41 1.80 -24.11
CA SER A 72 9.50 2.87 -25.10
C SER A 72 10.28 4.09 -24.60
N GLY A 73 10.89 4.00 -23.41
CA GLY A 73 11.64 5.05 -22.73
C GLY A 73 10.77 5.92 -21.82
N ALA A 74 11.30 6.28 -20.65
CA ALA A 74 10.61 7.13 -19.67
C ALA A 74 10.25 8.52 -20.23
N SER A 75 11.00 9.02 -21.21
CA SER A 75 10.73 10.26 -21.94
C SER A 75 9.42 10.26 -22.74
N ARG A 76 8.93 9.10 -23.17
CA ARG A 76 7.61 8.97 -23.81
C ARG A 76 6.48 9.05 -22.80
N LEU A 77 6.71 8.61 -21.57
CA LEU A 77 5.73 8.74 -20.49
C LEU A 77 5.70 10.19 -19.95
N ILE A 78 6.87 10.81 -19.82
CA ILE A 78 6.98 12.18 -19.31
C ILE A 78 7.71 13.03 -20.37
N PRO A 79 6.97 13.63 -21.33
CA PRO A 79 7.56 14.39 -22.42
C PRO A 79 8.45 15.55 -21.96
N TYR A 80 8.14 16.11 -20.78
CA TYR A 80 8.90 17.20 -20.16
C TYR A 80 10.33 16.81 -19.72
N LEU A 81 10.65 15.51 -19.65
CA LEU A 81 12.01 15.03 -19.35
C LEU A 81 12.93 15.08 -20.57
N SER A 82 12.43 15.40 -21.76
CA SER A 82 13.22 15.48 -22.99
C SER A 82 13.17 16.87 -23.58
N SER A 83 14.35 17.37 -23.96
CA SER A 83 14.49 18.65 -24.67
C SER A 83 13.97 18.60 -26.11
N THR A 84 13.68 17.40 -26.63
CA THR A 84 13.10 17.18 -27.96
C THR A 84 11.62 16.79 -27.83
N PRO A 85 10.72 17.34 -28.67
CA PRO A 85 9.31 16.97 -28.64
C PRO A 85 9.13 15.49 -29.03
N VAL A 86 8.64 14.69 -28.09
CA VAL A 86 8.36 13.27 -28.29
C VAL A 86 6.86 13.07 -28.48
N LEU A 87 6.46 12.44 -29.60
CA LEU A 87 5.06 12.10 -29.86
C LEU A 87 4.61 10.98 -28.92
N GLN A 88 3.57 11.26 -28.12
CA GLN A 88 2.95 10.25 -27.26
C GLN A 88 1.86 9.49 -28.01
N SER A 89 1.92 8.16 -27.99
CA SER A 89 0.80 7.34 -28.45
C SER A 89 -0.37 7.39 -27.46
N PRO A 90 -1.61 7.07 -27.87
CA PRO A 90 -2.74 6.93 -26.95
C PRO A 90 -2.46 5.94 -25.81
N THR A 91 -1.73 4.85 -26.10
CA THR A 91 -1.31 3.84 -25.12
C THR A 91 -0.34 4.39 -24.10
N ASP A 92 0.63 5.21 -24.51
CA ASP A 92 1.58 5.86 -23.59
C ASP A 92 0.84 6.79 -22.63
N ARG A 93 -0.13 7.59 -23.13
CA ARG A 93 -0.94 8.48 -22.29
C ARG A 93 -1.73 7.70 -21.23
N LEU A 94 -2.32 6.56 -21.60
CA LEU A 94 -3.03 5.70 -20.65
C LEU A 94 -2.06 5.15 -19.60
N ASN A 95 -0.90 4.64 -20.02
CA ASN A 95 0.10 4.06 -19.12
C ASN A 95 0.64 5.09 -18.12
N VAL A 96 0.81 6.36 -18.51
CA VAL A 96 1.17 7.45 -17.60
C VAL A 96 0.13 7.62 -16.50
N TRP A 97 -1.15 7.67 -16.86
CA TRP A 97 -2.23 7.81 -15.88
C TRP A 97 -2.31 6.59 -14.96
N LEU A 98 -2.16 5.37 -15.48
CA LEU A 98 -2.19 4.15 -14.68
C LEU A 98 -1.02 4.08 -13.69
N ILE A 99 0.21 4.26 -14.16
CA ILE A 99 1.40 4.22 -13.30
C ILE A 99 1.37 5.40 -12.32
N GLY A 100 0.98 6.59 -12.78
CA GLY A 100 0.89 7.79 -11.96
C GLY A 100 -0.13 7.67 -10.83
N THR A 101 -1.34 7.18 -11.12
CA THR A 101 -2.37 6.95 -10.09
C THR A 101 -1.92 5.90 -9.08
N MET A 102 -1.35 4.78 -9.52
CA MET A 102 -0.78 3.76 -8.62
C MET A 102 0.27 4.36 -7.68
N LEU A 103 1.21 5.15 -8.23
CA LEU A 103 2.27 5.77 -7.46
C LEU A 103 1.74 6.78 -6.45
N VAL A 104 0.83 7.67 -6.87
CA VAL A 104 0.24 8.69 -5.99
C VAL A 104 -0.50 8.03 -4.83
N THR A 105 -1.32 7.01 -5.11
CA THR A 105 -2.04 6.28 -4.06
C THR A 105 -1.08 5.52 -3.14
N ALA A 106 -0.03 4.89 -3.67
CA ALA A 106 0.97 4.19 -2.87
C ALA A 106 1.74 5.13 -1.94
N VAL A 107 2.16 6.30 -2.44
CA VAL A 107 2.84 7.32 -1.64
C VAL A 107 1.91 7.88 -0.56
N ALA A 108 0.64 8.16 -0.89
CA ALA A 108 -0.34 8.60 0.09
C ALA A 108 -0.53 7.56 1.20
N ASN A 109 -0.57 6.27 0.84
CA ASN A 109 -0.65 5.19 1.82
C ASN A 109 0.58 5.11 2.72
N LEU A 110 1.77 5.26 2.14
CA LEU A 110 3.04 5.19 2.87
C LEU A 110 3.27 6.39 3.81
N VAL A 111 3.00 7.61 3.34
CA VAL A 111 3.36 8.85 4.03
C VAL A 111 2.24 9.36 4.94
N TYR A 112 0.97 9.13 4.58
CA TYR A 112 -0.17 9.66 5.34
C TYR A 112 -0.93 8.57 6.08
N VAL A 113 -1.47 7.58 5.36
CA VAL A 113 -2.38 6.57 5.95
C VAL A 113 -1.64 5.72 6.98
N GLY A 114 -0.50 5.14 6.63
CA GLY A 114 0.28 4.27 7.52
C GLY A 114 0.65 4.92 8.87
N PRO A 115 1.29 6.12 8.87
CA PRO A 115 1.63 6.82 10.09
C PRO A 115 0.40 7.21 10.92
N LYS A 116 -0.67 7.70 10.27
CA LYS A 116 -1.89 8.12 10.97
C LYS A 116 -2.63 6.95 11.63
N THR A 117 -2.71 5.80 10.95
CA THR A 117 -3.26 4.58 11.55
C THR A 117 -2.44 4.16 12.77
N THR A 118 -1.11 4.21 12.68
CA THR A 118 -0.23 3.86 13.79
C THR A 118 -0.40 4.80 14.99
N GLU A 119 -0.59 6.09 14.76
CA GLU A 119 -0.89 7.09 15.79
C GLU A 119 -2.21 6.77 16.51
N ILE A 120 -3.29 6.56 15.76
CA ILE A 120 -4.60 6.21 16.32
C ILE A 120 -4.53 4.91 17.14
N MET A 121 -3.79 3.90 16.66
CA MET A 121 -3.58 2.65 17.39
C MET A 121 -2.82 2.85 18.70
N LYS A 122 -1.88 3.79 18.77
CA LYS A 122 -1.15 4.13 20.01
C LYS A 122 -2.08 4.81 21.01
N ILE A 123 -2.86 5.79 20.57
CA ILE A 123 -3.82 6.51 21.43
C ILE A 123 -4.86 5.52 21.97
N ARG A 124 -5.39 4.63 21.12
CA ARG A 124 -6.35 3.59 21.53
C ARG A 124 -5.77 2.70 22.61
N LYS A 125 -4.53 2.24 22.47
CA LYS A 125 -3.86 1.39 23.47
C LYS A 125 -3.61 2.12 24.80
N HIS A 126 -3.27 3.41 24.74
CA HIS A 126 -3.15 4.23 25.95
C HIS A 126 -4.49 4.32 26.68
N GLN A 127 -5.56 4.55 25.92
CA GLN A 127 -6.90 4.67 26.44
C GLN A 127 -7.46 3.34 27.01
N GLU A 128 -7.13 2.20 26.40
CA GLU A 128 -7.42 0.88 26.96
C GLU A 128 -6.77 0.68 28.34
N THR A 129 -5.53 1.15 28.51
CA THR A 129 -4.83 1.11 29.80
C THR A 129 -5.50 1.99 30.84
N ARG A 130 -5.96 3.19 30.43
CA ARG A 130 -6.63 4.16 31.32
C ARG A 130 -8.02 3.69 31.75
N ASP A 131 -8.78 3.10 30.83
CA ASP A 131 -10.14 2.63 31.07
C ASP A 131 -10.17 1.21 31.67
N GLY A 132 -9.02 0.53 31.75
CA GLY A 132 -8.90 -0.84 32.25
C GLY A 132 -9.69 -1.86 31.43
N LYS A 133 -10.10 -1.50 30.21
CA LYS A 133 -11.01 -2.25 29.35
C LYS A 133 -10.55 -2.20 27.91
N ALA A 134 -10.57 -3.34 27.22
CA ALA A 134 -10.16 -3.37 25.83
C ALA A 134 -11.17 -2.65 24.95
N ALA A 135 -10.70 -2.06 23.86
CA ALA A 135 -11.52 -1.22 23.00
C ALA A 135 -12.60 -1.95 22.20
N TYR A 136 -12.58 -3.27 22.26
CA TYR A 136 -13.44 -4.21 21.57
C TYR A 136 -14.30 -5.05 22.54
N ASP A 137 -14.20 -4.80 23.85
CA ASP A 137 -15.02 -5.50 24.86
C ASP A 137 -16.42 -4.90 24.95
N LYS A 138 -17.46 -5.75 24.96
CA LYS A 138 -18.87 -5.31 25.03
C LYS A 138 -19.15 -4.47 26.28
N GLY A 139 -19.92 -3.38 26.11
CA GLY A 139 -20.44 -2.53 27.19
C GLY A 139 -20.17 -1.03 26.95
N PRO A 140 -20.56 -0.15 27.89
CA PRO A 140 -20.34 1.29 27.72
C PRO A 140 -18.84 1.58 27.72
N HIS A 141 -18.35 2.09 26.60
CA HIS A 141 -17.01 2.66 26.51
C HIS A 141 -17.07 4.15 26.88
N SER A 142 -15.96 4.69 27.37
CA SER A 142 -15.80 6.14 27.57
C SER A 142 -16.09 6.91 26.27
N GLU A 143 -16.57 8.15 26.37
CA GLU A 143 -16.86 8.98 25.18
C GLU A 143 -15.64 9.13 24.27
N GLU A 144 -14.44 9.19 24.87
CA GLU A 144 -13.17 9.24 24.14
C GLU A 144 -12.93 7.96 23.33
N MET A 145 -13.18 6.77 23.92
CA MET A 145 -13.08 5.51 23.21
C MET A 145 -14.10 5.35 22.09
N GLN A 146 -15.31 5.88 22.27
CA GLN A 146 -16.32 5.88 21.21
C GLN A 146 -15.90 6.77 20.03
N LYS A 147 -15.34 7.95 20.30
CA LYS A 147 -14.77 8.83 19.26
C LYS A 147 -13.61 8.14 18.51
N LEU A 148 -12.72 7.47 19.24
CA LEU A 148 -11.61 6.71 18.66
C LEU A 148 -12.08 5.50 17.84
N ASN A 149 -13.08 4.77 18.33
CA ASN A 149 -13.66 3.63 17.60
C ASN A 149 -14.34 4.08 16.30
N ARG A 150 -14.98 5.27 16.28
CA ARG A 150 -15.52 5.87 15.04
C ARG A 150 -14.42 6.26 14.05
N LEU A 151 -13.33 6.85 14.54
CA LEU A 151 -12.17 7.22 13.72
C LEU A 151 -11.43 5.99 13.15
N GLY A 152 -11.43 4.87 13.89
CA GLY A 152 -10.78 3.61 13.53
C GLY A 152 -11.75 2.49 13.12
N ALA A 153 -12.98 2.80 12.72
CA ALA A 153 -14.11 1.87 12.57
C ALA A 153 -13.93 0.75 11.52
N MET A 154 -12.77 0.67 10.86
CA MET A 154 -12.45 -0.35 9.85
C MET A 154 -12.38 -1.79 10.41
N TYR A 155 -12.53 -1.98 11.71
CA TYR A 155 -12.24 -3.26 12.37
C TYR A 155 -13.19 -3.59 13.53
N ASP A 156 -14.48 -3.29 13.35
CA ASP A 156 -15.51 -3.79 14.26
C ASP A 156 -16.04 -5.12 13.71
N ARG A 157 -15.51 -6.22 14.24
CA ARG A 157 -15.91 -7.59 13.88
C ARG A 157 -16.54 -8.26 15.09
N ASP A 158 -17.77 -7.86 15.37
CA ASP A 158 -18.65 -8.48 16.36
C ASP A 158 -19.97 -8.88 15.67
N THR A 159 -19.84 -9.77 14.68
CA THR A 159 -20.74 -10.90 14.45
C THR A 159 -19.92 -12.15 14.20
#